data_AF-A0A7J3BII7-F1
#
_entry.id   AF-A0A7J3BII7-F1
#
_cell.length_a   1.000
_cell.length_b   1.000
_cell.length_c   1.000
_cell.angle_alpha   90.00
_cell.angle_beta   90.00
_cell.angle_gamma   90.00
#
_symmetry.space_group_name_H-M   'P 1'
#
loop_
_entity.id
_entity.type
_entity.pdbx_description
1 polymer ?
#
loop_
_entity_poly.entity_id
_entity_poly.type
_entity_poly.pdbx_seq_one_letter_code
_entity_poly.pdbx_strand_id
1 'polypeptide(L)'
;MRKFLILFLIIVSFFVVVYIVEIPYLESVRAVINDVIDSITNRRKVLELQSEVERLKSENEILRKSYESQINQLRIGYEAQINQLRNEVDRLNTLNDILRKNLTYYIDALSKLSSEYSATQYELVNLQNKLKSAVFPVELLTMSQYEVNNFLIKSLTSVINISKELPKPSVEEFLMKVFEYIMNNTYYQYDSIAIRSENVVGGNYWKLANETLIDLGGDCEDLAVLTYSLIKPYINHTYLVEWYDDKTGHVAVITYINRYWYIIDPAGNWLNNYK
;
A
#
# COMPACT_ATOMS: atom_id res chain seq x y z
N MET A 1 29.21 -6.07 150.91
CA MET A 1 28.57 -5.05 150.04
C MET A 1 29.56 -4.24 149.19
N ARG A 2 30.68 -3.70 149.72
CA ARG A 2 31.59 -2.78 148.99
C ARG A 2 32.29 -3.34 147.73
N LYS A 3 32.67 -4.64 147.71
CA LYS A 3 33.32 -5.28 146.55
C LYS A 3 32.39 -5.53 145.36
N PHE A 4 31.09 -5.76 145.62
CA PHE A 4 30.07 -5.95 144.59
C PHE A 4 29.74 -4.63 143.87
N LEU A 5 29.74 -3.52 144.60
CA LEU A 5 29.49 -2.18 144.04
C LEU A 5 30.60 -1.75 143.07
N ILE A 6 31.87 -2.06 143.37
CA ILE A 6 33.01 -1.74 142.51
C ILE A 6 32.97 -2.56 141.22
N LEU A 7 32.69 -3.87 141.31
CA LEU A 7 32.56 -4.72 140.13
C LEU A 7 31.37 -4.28 139.25
N PHE A 8 30.24 -3.92 139.89
CA PHE A 8 29.08 -3.37 139.18
C PHE A 8 29.41 -2.04 138.49
N LEU A 9 30.13 -1.13 139.15
CA LEU A 9 30.57 0.14 138.56
C LEU A 9 31.54 -0.05 137.39
N ILE A 10 32.44 -1.04 137.43
CA ILE A 10 33.35 -1.37 136.32
C ILE A 10 32.59 -1.96 135.15
N ILE A 11 31.63 -2.86 135.41
CA ILE A 11 30.76 -3.43 134.37
C ILE A 11 29.92 -2.32 133.73
N VAL A 12 29.30 -1.46 134.55
CA VAL A 12 28.54 -0.31 134.06
C VAL A 12 29.43 0.65 133.28
N SER A 13 30.65 0.96 133.74
CA SER A 13 31.55 1.86 132.99
C SER A 13 32.01 1.24 131.67
N PHE A 14 32.24 -0.07 131.62
CA PHE A 14 32.57 -0.79 130.39
C PHE A 14 31.39 -0.74 129.41
N PHE A 15 30.17 -1.04 129.87
CA PHE A 15 28.96 -0.90 129.04
C PHE A 15 28.73 0.54 128.59
N VAL A 16 29.02 1.53 129.43
CA VAL A 16 28.94 2.96 129.09
C VAL A 16 29.95 3.32 128.01
N VAL A 17 31.20 2.83 128.07
CA VAL A 17 32.21 3.09 127.02
C VAL A 17 31.82 2.42 125.70
N VAL A 18 31.38 1.17 125.74
CA VAL A 18 30.90 0.44 124.55
C VAL A 18 29.70 1.17 123.92
N TYR A 19 28.74 1.60 124.74
CA TYR A 19 27.49 2.19 124.25
C TYR A 19 27.61 3.66 123.85
N ILE A 20 28.45 4.45 124.52
CA ILE A 20 28.63 5.89 124.23
C ILE A 20 29.69 6.14 123.17
N VAL A 21 30.72 5.29 123.06
CA VAL A 21 31.87 5.57 122.19
C VAL A 21 31.98 4.57 121.05
N GLU A 22 31.98 3.26 121.33
CA GLU A 22 32.23 2.26 120.28
C GLU A 22 31.06 2.10 119.32
N ILE A 23 29.81 2.02 119.80
CA ILE A 23 28.63 1.88 118.94
C ILE A 23 28.46 3.08 117.99
N PRO A 24 28.48 4.35 118.46
CA PRO A 24 28.37 5.51 117.57
C PRO A 24 29.56 5.64 116.59
N TYR A 25 30.78 5.26 117.03
CA TYR A 25 31.94 5.22 116.15
C TYR A 25 31.75 4.20 115.03
N LEU A 26 31.29 2.98 115.33
CA LEU A 26 30.99 1.95 114.34
C LEU A 26 29.87 2.37 113.37
N GLU A 27 28.83 3.05 113.85
CA GLU A 27 27.78 3.60 112.99
C GLU A 27 28.30 4.69 112.06
N SER A 28 29.18 5.58 112.55
CA SER A 28 29.82 6.61 111.74
C SER A 28 30.72 6.01 110.65
N VAL A 29 31.51 4.98 110.99
CA VAL A 29 32.35 4.24 110.04
C VAL A 29 31.47 3.53 109.01
N ARG A 30 30.37 2.92 109.42
CA ARG A 30 29.41 2.27 108.52
C ARG A 30 28.77 3.26 107.55
N ALA A 31 28.42 4.46 108.02
CA ALA A 31 27.87 5.52 107.18
C ALA A 31 28.87 5.98 106.11
N VAL A 32 30.14 6.19 106.50
CA VAL A 32 31.22 6.54 105.55
C VAL A 32 31.46 5.41 104.54
N ILE A 33 31.46 4.15 104.98
CA ILE A 33 31.61 2.99 104.08
C ILE A 33 30.46 2.93 103.07
N ASN A 34 29.22 3.16 103.50
CA ASN A 34 28.06 3.17 102.60
C ASN A 34 28.15 4.31 101.57
N ASP A 35 28.54 5.52 101.98
CA ASP A 35 28.73 6.66 101.06
C ASP A 35 29.84 6.38 100.02
N VAL A 36 30.93 5.75 100.44
CA VAL A 36 32.00 5.30 99.54
C VAL A 36 31.50 4.23 98.56
N ILE A 37 30.70 3.26 99.03
CA ILE A 37 30.08 2.25 98.17
C ILE A 37 29.16 2.89 97.14
N ASP A 38 28.33 3.85 97.54
CA ASP A 38 27.42 4.57 96.66
C ASP A 38 28.18 5.42 95.63
N SER A 39 29.24 6.11 96.05
CA SER A 39 30.14 6.87 95.17
C SER A 39 30.83 5.97 94.13
N ILE A 40 31.35 4.80 94.55
CA ILE A 40 31.94 3.80 93.65
C ILE A 40 30.89 3.27 92.66
N THR A 41 29.69 2.97 93.14
CA THR A 41 28.59 2.45 92.31
C THR A 41 28.16 3.47 91.27
N ASN A 42 28.00 4.74 91.67
CA ASN A 42 27.69 5.83 90.76
C ASN A 42 28.80 6.05 89.72
N ARG A 43 30.08 5.98 90.13
CA ARG A 43 31.20 6.12 89.21
C ARG A 43 31.26 5.00 88.18
N ARG A 44 30.95 3.75 88.56
CA ARG A 44 30.82 2.63 87.61
C ARG A 44 29.71 2.89 86.60
N LYS A 45 28.54 3.33 87.06
CA LYS A 45 27.41 3.67 86.19
C LYS A 45 27.75 4.79 85.20
N VAL A 46 28.50 5.80 85.63
CA VAL A 46 28.98 6.88 84.75
C VAL A 46 29.93 6.33 83.68
N LEU A 47 30.86 5.45 84.04
CA LEU A 47 31.79 4.84 83.07
C LEU A 47 31.07 3.96 82.05
N GLU A 48 30.06 3.20 82.49
CA GLU A 48 29.21 2.39 81.60
C GLU A 48 28.44 3.28 80.60
N LEU A 49 27.81 4.35 81.09
CA LEU A 49 27.11 5.31 80.24
C LEU A 49 28.04 6.03 79.27
N GLN A 50 29.27 6.35 79.68
CA GLN A 50 30.27 6.93 78.80
C GLN A 50 30.67 5.97 77.68
N SER A 51 30.93 4.70 78.01
CA SER A 51 31.21 3.67 77.01
C SER A 51 30.06 3.51 76.02
N GLU A 52 28.82 3.55 76.52
CA GLU A 52 27.62 3.42 75.70
C GLU A 52 27.42 4.63 74.76
N VAL A 53 27.66 5.84 75.26
CA VAL A 53 27.60 7.06 74.43
C VAL A 53 28.62 7.01 73.31
N GLU A 54 29.86 6.58 73.58
CA GLU A 54 30.89 6.47 72.54
C GLU A 54 30.57 5.38 71.52
N ARG A 55 30.01 4.25 71.96
CA ARG A 55 29.49 3.21 71.07
C ARG A 55 28.40 3.75 70.14
N LEU A 56 27.39 4.41 70.71
CA LEU A 56 26.27 4.97 69.95
C LEU A 56 26.70 6.07 68.98
N LYS A 57 27.73 6.88 69.33
CA LYS A 57 28.31 7.86 68.41
C LYS A 57 28.96 7.17 67.21
N SER A 58 29.75 6.12 67.47
CA SER A 58 30.40 5.35 66.41
C SER A 58 29.37 4.69 65.48
N GLU A 59 28.34 4.07 66.04
CA GLU A 59 27.25 3.45 65.27
C GLU A 59 26.48 4.48 64.42
N ASN A 60 26.18 5.65 64.98
CA ASN A 60 25.55 6.73 64.23
C ASN A 60 26.43 7.24 63.08
N GLU A 61 27.74 7.35 63.28
CA GLU A 61 28.65 7.77 62.23
C GLU A 61 28.68 6.76 61.07
N ILE A 62 28.71 5.47 61.38
CA ILE A 62 28.65 4.38 60.38
C ILE A 62 27.32 4.44 59.62
N LEU A 63 26.20 4.56 60.34
CA LEU A 63 24.86 4.67 59.74
C LEU A 63 24.78 5.88 58.81
N ARG A 64 25.27 7.05 59.26
CA ARG A 64 25.29 8.27 58.44
C ARG A 64 26.06 8.07 57.14
N LYS A 65 27.28 7.52 57.21
CA LYS A 65 28.09 7.23 56.01
C LYS A 65 27.40 6.22 55.08
N SER A 66 26.72 5.22 55.64
CA SER A 66 25.95 4.24 54.87
C SER A 66 24.79 4.90 54.13
N TYR A 67 24.00 5.75 54.80
CA TYR A 67 22.91 6.49 54.16
C TYR A 67 23.40 7.47 53.10
N GLU A 68 24.49 8.21 53.37
CA GLU A 68 25.10 9.11 52.38
C GLU A 68 25.54 8.34 51.11
N SER A 69 26.12 7.15 51.29
CA SER A 69 26.51 6.28 50.17
C SER A 69 25.28 5.80 49.37
N GLN A 70 24.24 5.33 50.04
CA GLN A 70 23.00 4.85 49.38
C GLN A 70 22.29 5.98 48.61
N ILE A 71 22.19 7.17 49.20
CA ILE A 71 21.61 8.35 48.55
C ILE A 71 22.41 8.72 47.30
N ASN A 72 23.74 8.70 47.39
CA ASN A 72 24.59 9.01 46.24
C ASN A 72 24.44 7.98 45.10
N GLN A 73 24.36 6.69 45.43
CA GLN A 73 24.10 5.64 44.45
C GLN A 73 22.75 5.81 43.76
N LEU A 74 21.70 6.08 44.53
CA LEU A 74 20.36 6.35 43.99
C LEU A 74 20.36 7.57 43.08
N ARG A 75 21.03 8.65 43.47
CA ARG A 75 21.15 9.87 42.65
C ARG A 75 21.81 9.56 41.30
N ILE A 76 22.95 8.89 41.31
CA ILE A 76 23.67 8.52 40.08
C ILE A 76 22.80 7.63 39.18
N GLY A 77 22.10 6.65 39.78
CA GLY A 77 21.19 5.77 39.05
C GLY A 77 20.05 6.53 38.37
N TYR A 78 19.40 7.45 39.09
CA TYR A 78 18.32 8.26 38.53
C TYR A 78 18.81 9.26 37.48
N GLU A 79 19.97 9.89 37.67
CA GLU A 79 20.57 10.79 36.68
C GLU A 79 20.87 10.06 35.37
N ALA A 80 21.40 8.83 35.45
CA ALA A 80 21.63 7.99 34.27
C ALA A 80 20.32 7.65 33.53
N GLN A 81 19.27 7.27 34.26
CA GLN A 81 17.97 6.98 33.66
C GLN A 81 17.33 8.22 33.02
N ILE A 82 17.41 9.38 33.68
CA ILE A 82 16.91 10.66 33.12
C ILE A 82 17.64 10.99 31.82
N ASN A 83 18.95 10.80 31.76
CA ASN A 83 19.73 11.06 30.54
C ASN A 83 19.37 10.08 29.42
N GLN A 84 19.16 8.79 29.73
CA GLN A 84 18.69 7.82 28.74
C GLN A 84 17.31 8.19 28.19
N LEU A 85 16.37 8.57 29.06
CA LEU A 85 15.03 8.97 28.65
C LEU A 85 15.05 10.24 27.80
N ARG A 86 15.88 11.23 28.14
CA ARG A 86 16.05 12.45 27.32
C ARG A 86 16.55 12.13 25.92
N ASN A 87 17.59 11.30 25.82
CA ASN A 87 18.13 10.89 24.51
C ASN A 87 17.08 10.16 23.66
N GLU A 88 16.27 9.30 24.28
CA GLU A 88 15.21 8.58 23.56
C GLU A 88 14.09 9.52 23.11
N VAL A 89 13.70 10.50 23.93
CA VAL A 89 12.74 11.54 23.55
C VAL A 89 13.26 12.35 22.36
N ASP A 90 14.53 12.76 22.36
CA ASP A 90 15.13 13.52 21.25
C ASP A 90 15.18 12.69 19.96
N ARG A 91 15.51 11.41 20.08
CA ARG A 91 15.48 10.46 18.95
C ARG A 91 14.07 10.32 18.38
N LEU A 92 13.06 10.13 19.23
CA LEU A 92 11.67 9.99 18.82
C LEU A 92 11.13 11.26 18.17
N ASN A 93 11.49 12.44 18.70
CA ASN A 93 11.13 13.73 18.10
C ASN A 93 11.72 13.86 16.68
N THR A 94 13.01 13.53 16.52
CA THR A 94 13.67 13.54 15.20
C THR A 94 12.97 12.60 14.21
N LEU A 95 12.62 11.38 14.66
CA LEU A 95 11.91 10.42 13.83
C LEU A 95 10.51 10.92 13.43
N ASN A 96 9.79 11.53 14.36
CA ASN A 96 8.45 12.08 14.12
C ASN A 96 8.49 13.22 13.09
N ASP A 97 9.51 14.09 13.16
CA ASP A 97 9.70 15.15 12.17
C ASP A 97 9.99 14.60 10.76
N ILE A 98 10.78 13.54 10.66
CA ILE A 98 11.04 12.85 9.38
C ILE A 98 9.75 12.24 8.83
N LEU A 99 8.98 11.54 9.68
CA LEU A 99 7.72 10.92 9.28
C LEU A 99 6.71 11.96 8.80
N ARG A 100 6.60 13.11 9.47
CA ARG A 100 5.73 14.21 9.05
C ARG A 100 6.12 14.75 7.67
N LYS A 101 7.40 14.96 7.42
CA LYS A 101 7.90 15.42 6.10
C LYS A 101 7.58 14.40 5.00
N ASN A 102 7.82 13.12 5.26
CA ASN A 102 7.52 12.06 4.31
C ASN A 102 6.01 11.97 4.02
N LEU A 103 5.17 12.09 5.05
CA LEU A 103 3.73 12.07 4.89
C LEU A 103 3.26 13.21 3.98
N THR A 104 3.74 14.43 4.19
CA THR A 104 3.43 15.58 3.32
C THR A 104 3.84 15.30 1.87
N TYR A 105 5.06 14.78 1.66
CA TYR A 105 5.54 14.44 0.32
C TYR A 105 4.63 13.44 -0.41
N TYR A 106 4.19 12.37 0.27
CA TYR A 106 3.32 11.37 -0.34
C TYR A 106 1.91 11.89 -0.60
N ILE A 107 1.38 12.78 0.24
CA ILE A 107 0.08 13.45 0.01
C ILE A 107 0.13 14.30 -1.27
N ASP A 108 1.20 15.07 -1.47
CA ASP A 108 1.37 15.89 -2.67
C ASP A 108 1.51 15.03 -3.93
N ALA A 109 2.30 13.95 -3.86
CA ALA A 109 2.47 13.01 -4.95
C ALA A 109 1.16 12.32 -5.37
N LEU A 110 0.35 11.88 -4.39
CA LEU A 110 -0.96 11.28 -4.63
C LEU A 110 -1.93 12.28 -5.27
N SER A 111 -1.93 13.53 -4.81
CA SER A 111 -2.77 14.59 -5.37
C SER A 111 -2.44 14.85 -6.83
N LYS A 112 -1.14 14.90 -7.17
CA LYS A 112 -0.68 15.04 -8.55
C LYS A 112 -1.10 13.85 -9.42
N LEU A 113 -0.86 12.63 -8.95
CA LEU A 113 -1.23 11.42 -9.69
C LEU A 113 -2.75 11.34 -9.93
N SER A 114 -3.57 11.72 -8.95
CA SER A 114 -5.03 11.77 -9.09
C SER A 114 -5.48 12.77 -10.16
N SER A 115 -4.80 13.92 -10.26
CA SER A 115 -5.09 14.93 -11.29
C SER A 115 -4.72 14.41 -12.69
N GLU A 116 -3.56 13.78 -12.84
CA GLU A 116 -3.10 13.17 -14.10
C GLU A 116 -4.05 12.06 -14.55
N TYR A 117 -4.43 11.17 -13.62
CA TYR A 117 -5.39 10.09 -13.90
C TYR A 117 -6.73 10.64 -14.40
N SER A 118 -7.24 11.69 -13.76
CA SER A 118 -8.51 12.31 -14.16
C SER A 118 -8.43 12.94 -15.56
N ALA A 119 -7.30 13.58 -15.89
CA ALA A 119 -7.06 14.13 -17.22
C ALA A 119 -7.00 13.03 -18.30
N THR A 120 -6.27 11.95 -18.04
CA THR A 120 -6.18 10.80 -18.96
C THR A 120 -7.55 10.13 -19.16
N GLN A 121 -8.35 9.97 -18.11
CA GLN A 121 -9.70 9.42 -18.23
C GLN A 121 -10.59 10.29 -19.12
N TYR A 122 -10.52 11.61 -18.96
CA TYR A 122 -11.26 12.54 -19.81
C TYR A 122 -10.82 12.47 -21.28
N GLU A 123 -9.51 12.38 -21.54
CA GLU A 123 -8.99 12.20 -22.90
C GLU A 123 -9.43 10.87 -23.52
N LEU A 124 -9.42 9.79 -22.75
CA LEU A 124 -9.86 8.47 -23.23
C LEU A 124 -11.34 8.47 -23.62
N VAL A 125 -12.21 9.06 -22.80
CA VAL A 125 -13.64 9.22 -23.13
C VAL A 125 -13.81 10.06 -24.41
N ASN A 126 -13.07 11.15 -24.54
CA ASN A 126 -13.11 11.98 -25.74
C ASN A 126 -12.65 11.23 -26.99
N LEU A 127 -11.58 10.45 -26.90
CA LEU A 127 -11.08 9.63 -27.99
C LEU A 127 -12.08 8.52 -28.36
N GLN A 128 -12.69 7.86 -27.37
CA GLN A 128 -13.75 6.87 -27.61
C GLN A 128 -14.97 7.50 -28.30
N ASN A 129 -15.38 8.69 -27.89
CA ASN A 129 -16.49 9.40 -28.54
C ASN A 129 -16.13 9.81 -29.98
N LYS A 130 -14.91 10.29 -30.21
CA LYS A 130 -14.39 10.56 -31.56
C LYS A 130 -14.35 9.29 -32.41
N LEU A 131 -13.89 8.18 -31.85
CA LEU A 131 -13.86 6.88 -32.52
C LEU A 131 -15.27 6.40 -32.88
N LYS A 132 -16.24 6.47 -31.95
CA LYS A 132 -17.65 6.14 -32.24
C LYS A 132 -18.26 7.01 -33.34
N SER A 133 -17.84 8.27 -33.45
CA SER A 133 -18.31 9.16 -34.51
C SER A 133 -17.58 8.98 -35.85
N ALA A 134 -16.36 8.43 -35.82
CA ALA A 134 -15.51 8.23 -36.99
C ALA A 134 -15.64 6.82 -37.58
N VAL A 135 -15.89 5.82 -36.74
CA VAL A 135 -16.09 4.42 -37.06
C VAL A 135 -17.58 4.15 -36.94
N PHE A 136 -18.28 4.15 -38.08
CA PHE A 136 -19.56 3.46 -38.13
C PHE A 136 -19.26 1.97 -37.96
N PRO A 137 -19.73 1.26 -36.93
CA PRO A 137 -19.75 -0.19 -36.99
C PRO A 137 -20.77 -0.56 -38.08
N VAL A 138 -20.27 -0.81 -39.29
CA VAL A 138 -21.09 -1.09 -40.47
C VAL A 138 -21.20 -2.59 -40.59
N GLU A 139 -22.15 -3.21 -39.89
CA GLU A 139 -22.71 -4.47 -40.40
C GLU A 139 -23.85 -4.11 -41.32
N LEU A 140 -23.70 -4.36 -42.63
CA LEU A 140 -24.72 -4.03 -43.63
C LEU A 140 -26.10 -4.61 -43.28
N LEU A 141 -26.16 -5.73 -42.55
CA LEU A 141 -27.39 -6.38 -42.09
C LEU A 141 -28.17 -5.60 -41.02
N THR A 142 -27.48 -4.78 -40.24
CA THR A 142 -28.11 -3.96 -39.18
C THR A 142 -28.57 -2.60 -39.68
N MET A 143 -28.16 -2.23 -40.89
CA MET A 143 -28.46 -0.95 -41.52
C MET A 143 -29.87 -0.92 -42.13
N SER A 144 -30.47 0.27 -42.15
CA SER A 144 -31.61 0.53 -43.02
C SER A 144 -31.19 0.47 -44.50
N GLN A 145 -32.14 0.17 -45.39
CA GLN A 145 -31.87 0.14 -46.83
C GLN A 145 -31.28 1.47 -47.36
N TYR A 146 -31.67 2.60 -46.76
CA TYR A 146 -31.13 3.92 -47.12
C TYR A 146 -29.64 4.04 -46.76
N GLU A 147 -29.24 3.55 -45.58
CA GLU A 147 -27.85 3.54 -45.14
C GLU A 147 -26.99 2.59 -45.98
N VAL A 148 -27.50 1.39 -46.26
CA VAL A 148 -26.88 0.42 -47.20
C VAL A 148 -26.62 1.07 -48.55
N ASN A 149 -27.63 1.72 -49.14
CA ASN A 149 -27.50 2.36 -50.44
C ASN A 149 -26.45 3.48 -50.41
N ASN A 150 -26.44 4.30 -49.37
CA ASN A 150 -25.45 5.38 -49.22
C ASN A 150 -24.02 4.83 -49.06
N PHE A 151 -23.84 3.76 -48.29
CA PHE A 151 -22.56 3.09 -48.14
C PHE A 151 -22.04 2.56 -49.49
N LEU A 152 -22.88 1.83 -50.23
CA LEU A 152 -22.50 1.28 -51.53
C LEU A 152 -22.23 2.36 -52.59
N ILE A 153 -22.98 3.47 -52.56
CA ILE A 153 -22.70 4.62 -53.44
C ILE A 153 -21.35 5.25 -53.11
N LYS A 154 -21.05 5.46 -51.82
CA LYS A 154 -19.75 6.01 -51.38
C LYS A 154 -18.60 5.10 -51.80
N SER A 155 -18.74 3.81 -51.57
CA SER A 155 -17.74 2.79 -51.94
C SER A 155 -17.51 2.75 -53.46
N LEU A 156 -18.57 2.75 -54.26
CA LEU A 156 -18.45 2.81 -55.72
C LEU A 156 -17.75 4.09 -56.19
N THR A 157 -18.14 5.23 -55.62
CA THR A 157 -17.59 6.54 -56.00
C THR A 157 -16.10 6.63 -55.66
N SER A 158 -15.65 6.02 -54.56
CA SER A 158 -14.26 6.13 -54.11
C SER A 158 -13.26 5.38 -54.99
N VAL A 159 -13.69 4.36 -55.74
CA VAL A 159 -12.84 3.57 -56.66
C VAL A 159 -13.21 3.70 -58.13
N ILE A 160 -14.09 4.65 -58.50
CA ILE A 160 -14.60 4.77 -59.87
C ILE A 160 -13.50 5.03 -60.91
N ASN A 161 -12.42 5.72 -60.55
CA ASN A 161 -11.32 5.98 -61.47
C ASN A 161 -10.48 4.71 -61.71
N ILE A 162 -10.24 3.91 -60.68
CA ILE A 162 -9.59 2.60 -60.79
C ILE A 162 -10.41 1.68 -61.69
N SER A 163 -11.72 1.61 -61.44
CA SER A 163 -12.67 0.84 -62.23
C SER A 163 -12.64 1.24 -63.72
N LYS A 164 -12.47 2.53 -64.05
CA LYS A 164 -12.31 3.03 -65.42
C LYS A 164 -11.02 2.59 -66.10
N GLU A 165 -9.92 2.52 -65.36
CA GLU A 165 -8.60 2.17 -65.87
C GLU A 165 -8.40 0.67 -66.11
N LEU A 166 -9.18 -0.19 -65.44
CA LEU A 166 -9.11 -1.63 -65.65
C LEU A 166 -9.44 -2.01 -67.11
N PRO A 167 -8.67 -2.91 -67.75
CA PRO A 167 -8.90 -3.34 -69.14
C PRO A 167 -10.30 -3.94 -69.35
N LYS A 168 -10.95 -3.58 -70.46
CA LYS A 168 -12.31 -4.06 -70.83
C LYS A 168 -12.38 -4.69 -72.23
N PRO A 169 -11.53 -5.68 -72.55
CA PRO A 169 -11.50 -6.31 -73.86
C PRO A 169 -12.74 -7.18 -74.15
N SER A 170 -13.20 -7.95 -73.17
CA SER A 170 -14.48 -8.68 -73.14
C SER A 170 -15.05 -8.68 -71.72
N VAL A 171 -16.31 -9.10 -71.53
CA VAL A 171 -16.93 -9.02 -70.20
C VAL A 171 -16.35 -10.08 -69.25
N GLU A 172 -16.13 -11.30 -69.72
CA GLU A 172 -15.49 -12.36 -68.97
C GLU A 172 -14.04 -11.99 -68.61
N GLU A 173 -13.31 -11.39 -69.56
CA GLU A 173 -11.95 -10.92 -69.32
C GLU A 173 -11.92 -9.69 -68.38
N PHE A 174 -12.96 -8.86 -68.38
CA PHE A 174 -13.10 -7.78 -67.40
C PHE A 174 -13.25 -8.34 -65.96
N LEU A 175 -14.11 -9.35 -65.75
CA LEU A 175 -14.25 -10.00 -64.44
C LEU A 175 -12.92 -10.62 -63.97
N MET A 176 -12.21 -11.28 -64.90
CA MET A 176 -10.89 -11.83 -64.67
C MET A 176 -9.89 -10.75 -64.23
N LYS A 177 -9.86 -9.60 -64.93
CA LYS A 177 -8.94 -8.50 -64.61
C LYS A 177 -9.28 -7.81 -63.29
N VAL A 178 -10.56 -7.69 -62.94
CA VAL A 178 -10.96 -7.21 -61.61
C VAL A 178 -10.47 -8.18 -60.53
N PHE A 179 -10.69 -9.48 -60.70
CA PHE A 179 -10.26 -10.49 -59.75
C PHE A 179 -8.74 -10.49 -59.57
N GLU A 180 -7.98 -10.55 -60.67
CA GLU A 180 -6.51 -10.45 -60.65
C GLU A 180 -6.02 -9.15 -59.99
N TYR A 181 -6.67 -8.02 -60.28
CA TYR A 181 -6.33 -6.74 -59.64
C TYR A 181 -6.48 -6.83 -58.13
N ILE A 182 -7.59 -7.35 -57.63
CA ILE A 182 -7.83 -7.48 -56.18
C ILE A 182 -6.80 -8.44 -55.57
N MET A 183 -6.62 -9.62 -56.15
CA MET A 183 -5.67 -10.63 -55.63
C MET A 183 -4.22 -10.13 -55.61
N ASN A 184 -3.83 -9.24 -56.52
CA ASN A 184 -2.47 -8.69 -56.58
C ASN A 184 -2.26 -7.45 -55.70
N ASN A 185 -3.33 -6.76 -55.29
CA ASN A 185 -3.24 -5.49 -54.53
C ASN A 185 -3.78 -5.60 -53.11
N THR A 186 -4.34 -6.75 -52.73
CA THR A 186 -4.94 -6.96 -51.42
C THR A 186 -4.57 -8.32 -50.83
N TYR A 187 -4.65 -8.46 -49.50
CA TYR A 187 -4.57 -9.74 -48.80
C TYR A 187 -5.73 -9.89 -47.81
N TYR A 188 -6.06 -11.14 -47.47
CA TYR A 188 -7.10 -11.45 -46.49
C TYR A 188 -6.64 -11.05 -45.09
N GLN A 189 -7.41 -10.23 -44.39
CA GLN A 189 -7.14 -9.82 -43.01
C GLN A 189 -8.44 -9.76 -42.19
N TYR A 190 -8.41 -10.36 -41.01
CA TYR A 190 -9.52 -10.24 -40.06
C TYR A 190 -9.61 -8.82 -39.49
N ASP A 191 -10.83 -8.41 -39.17
CA ASP A 191 -11.06 -7.17 -38.45
C ASP A 191 -10.26 -7.02 -37.14
N SER A 192 -9.78 -5.80 -36.92
CA SER A 192 -8.94 -5.49 -35.78
C SER A 192 -9.71 -5.60 -34.45
N ILE A 193 -9.07 -6.21 -33.45
CA ILE A 193 -9.62 -6.41 -32.08
C ILE A 193 -10.01 -5.07 -31.41
N ALA A 194 -9.44 -3.94 -31.83
CA ALA A 194 -9.71 -2.61 -31.26
C ALA A 194 -11.13 -2.10 -31.53
N ILE A 195 -11.87 -2.69 -32.47
CA ILE A 195 -13.28 -2.37 -32.78
C ILE A 195 -14.23 -3.33 -32.02
N ARG A 196 -13.72 -4.12 -31.05
CA ARG A 196 -14.56 -4.95 -30.18
C ARG A 196 -15.13 -4.13 -29.02
N SER A 197 -16.25 -3.45 -29.28
CA SER A 197 -17.13 -2.93 -28.22
C SER A 197 -17.67 -4.10 -27.40
N GLU A 198 -17.60 -4.02 -26.06
CA GLU A 198 -18.07 -5.07 -25.11
C GLU A 198 -19.56 -5.44 -25.26
N ASN A 199 -20.34 -4.64 -25.99
CA ASN A 199 -21.76 -4.91 -26.28
C ASN A 199 -22.03 -5.42 -27.71
N VAL A 200 -20.98 -5.65 -28.50
CA VAL A 200 -21.08 -6.23 -29.85
C VAL A 200 -20.15 -7.44 -29.86
N VAL A 201 -20.72 -8.59 -29.51
CA VAL A 201 -20.04 -9.88 -29.67
C VAL A 201 -19.83 -10.06 -31.17
N GLY A 202 -18.60 -9.83 -31.65
CA GLY A 202 -18.20 -10.12 -33.04
C GLY A 202 -18.69 -9.12 -34.09
N GLY A 203 -18.53 -7.81 -33.86
CA GLY A 203 -18.94 -6.81 -34.85
C GLY A 203 -18.04 -6.82 -36.09
N ASN A 204 -18.59 -7.22 -37.23
CA ASN A 204 -17.97 -7.12 -38.54
C ASN A 204 -17.97 -5.64 -39.00
N TYR A 205 -16.81 -5.09 -39.31
CA TYR A 205 -16.63 -3.73 -39.81
C TYR A 205 -16.45 -3.76 -41.33
N TRP A 206 -17.52 -3.44 -42.06
CA TRP A 206 -17.44 -3.38 -43.52
C TRP A 206 -16.74 -2.09 -43.97
N LYS A 207 -15.58 -2.23 -44.61
CA LYS A 207 -14.78 -1.15 -45.20
C LYS A 207 -15.39 -0.65 -46.50
N LEU A 208 -15.22 0.65 -46.76
CA LEU A 208 -15.38 1.18 -48.12
C LEU A 208 -14.27 0.63 -49.03
N ALA A 209 -14.55 0.50 -50.33
CA ALA A 209 -13.59 -0.04 -51.29
C ALA A 209 -12.21 0.68 -51.29
N ASN A 210 -12.18 2.00 -51.07
CA ASN A 210 -10.92 2.74 -50.95
C ASN A 210 -10.18 2.45 -49.63
N GLU A 211 -10.89 2.16 -48.55
CA GLU A 211 -10.29 1.78 -47.26
C GLU A 211 -9.66 0.40 -47.39
N THR A 212 -10.35 -0.57 -48.01
CA THR A 212 -9.78 -1.89 -48.35
C THR A 212 -8.49 -1.76 -49.15
N LEU A 213 -8.43 -0.84 -50.12
CA LEU A 213 -7.22 -0.61 -50.92
C LEU A 213 -6.10 0.10 -50.13
N ILE A 214 -6.45 1.08 -49.27
CA ILE A 214 -5.47 1.80 -48.43
C ILE A 214 -4.84 0.85 -47.41
N ASP A 215 -5.65 -0.01 -46.80
CA ASP A 215 -5.21 -1.01 -45.84
C ASP A 215 -4.55 -2.23 -46.50
N LEU A 216 -4.50 -2.26 -47.83
CA LEU A 216 -3.99 -3.36 -48.65
C LEU A 216 -4.73 -4.69 -48.37
N GLY A 217 -5.99 -4.66 -47.94
CA GLY A 217 -6.71 -5.88 -47.56
C GLY A 217 -8.00 -5.68 -46.79
N GLY A 218 -8.69 -6.78 -46.58
CA GLY A 218 -9.87 -6.93 -45.73
C GLY A 218 -10.27 -8.40 -45.62
N ASP A 219 -11.32 -8.71 -44.87
CA ASP A 219 -11.93 -10.04 -44.85
C ASP A 219 -13.01 -10.17 -45.94
N CYS A 220 -13.98 -11.08 -45.78
CA CYS A 220 -14.82 -11.51 -46.89
C CYS A 220 -15.73 -10.39 -47.41
N GLU A 221 -16.30 -9.61 -46.51
CA GLU A 221 -17.16 -8.46 -46.77
C GLU A 221 -16.41 -7.34 -47.47
N ASP A 222 -15.21 -7.01 -47.02
CA ASP A 222 -14.40 -5.91 -47.54
C ASP A 222 -13.99 -6.18 -48.98
N LEU A 223 -13.50 -7.40 -49.22
CA LEU A 223 -13.10 -7.84 -50.55
C LEU A 223 -14.31 -7.95 -51.48
N ALA A 224 -15.48 -8.35 -50.97
CA ALA A 224 -16.72 -8.35 -51.74
C ALA A 224 -17.21 -6.93 -52.07
N VAL A 225 -17.14 -5.97 -51.13
CA VAL A 225 -17.50 -4.57 -51.36
C VAL A 225 -16.59 -3.93 -52.39
N LEU A 226 -15.28 -4.16 -52.32
CA LEU A 226 -14.32 -3.72 -53.34
C LEU A 226 -14.66 -4.32 -54.71
N THR A 227 -14.89 -5.64 -54.78
CA THR A 227 -15.28 -6.34 -56.00
C THR A 227 -16.55 -5.76 -56.61
N TYR A 228 -17.59 -5.59 -55.79
CA TYR A 228 -18.86 -5.00 -56.19
C TYR A 228 -18.65 -3.60 -56.76
N SER A 229 -17.86 -2.77 -56.06
CA SER A 229 -17.61 -1.37 -56.41
C SER A 229 -16.86 -1.22 -57.74
N LEU A 230 -15.97 -2.17 -58.07
CA LEU A 230 -15.24 -2.19 -59.35
C LEU A 230 -16.11 -2.66 -60.52
N ILE A 231 -17.08 -3.57 -60.29
CA ILE A 231 -17.89 -4.22 -61.35
C ILE A 231 -19.21 -3.48 -61.61
N LYS A 232 -19.91 -3.06 -60.55
CA LYS A 232 -21.25 -2.47 -60.60
C LYS A 232 -21.41 -1.30 -61.59
N PRO A 233 -20.43 -0.40 -61.78
CA PRO A 233 -20.55 0.68 -62.77
C PRO A 233 -20.77 0.20 -64.22
N TYR A 234 -20.39 -1.04 -64.54
CA TYR A 234 -20.45 -1.58 -65.90
C TYR A 234 -21.48 -2.69 -66.07
N ILE A 235 -21.77 -3.42 -64.99
CA ILE A 235 -22.73 -4.53 -65.02
C ILE A 235 -23.78 -4.28 -63.95
N ASN A 236 -24.95 -3.79 -64.38
CA ASN A 236 -26.04 -3.40 -63.48
C ASN A 236 -26.55 -4.56 -62.63
N HIS A 237 -26.55 -5.79 -63.16
CA HIS A 237 -26.98 -7.00 -62.45
C HIS A 237 -25.85 -7.58 -61.60
N THR A 238 -25.20 -6.74 -60.80
CA THR A 238 -24.18 -7.11 -59.81
C THR A 238 -24.74 -6.88 -58.42
N TYR A 239 -24.56 -7.87 -57.54
CA TYR A 239 -25.10 -7.92 -56.19
C TYR A 239 -24.07 -8.48 -55.23
N LEU A 240 -24.11 -8.01 -53.98
CA LEU A 240 -23.46 -8.70 -52.87
C LEU A 240 -24.34 -9.89 -52.48
N VAL A 241 -23.72 -11.04 -52.24
CA VAL A 241 -24.39 -12.22 -51.72
C VAL A 241 -23.71 -12.64 -50.44
N GLU A 242 -24.50 -12.90 -49.42
CA GLU A 242 -24.04 -13.33 -48.12
C GLU A 242 -24.62 -14.71 -47.83
N TRP A 243 -23.78 -15.57 -47.28
CA TRP A 243 -24.16 -16.87 -46.72
C TRP A 243 -23.74 -16.89 -45.26
N TYR A 244 -24.63 -17.34 -44.38
CA TYR A 244 -24.32 -17.46 -42.96
C TYR A 244 -24.97 -18.71 -42.35
N ASP A 245 -24.31 -19.26 -41.33
CA ASP A 245 -24.85 -20.23 -40.38
C ASP A 245 -24.57 -19.78 -38.94
N ASP A 246 -24.90 -20.62 -37.94
CA ASP A 246 -24.73 -20.28 -36.52
C ASP A 246 -23.26 -20.07 -36.09
N LYS A 247 -22.28 -20.36 -36.96
CA LYS A 247 -20.84 -20.39 -36.62
C LYS A 247 -19.96 -19.57 -37.56
N THR A 248 -20.38 -19.37 -38.79
CA THR A 248 -19.59 -18.78 -39.86
C THR A 248 -20.47 -18.01 -40.84
N GLY A 249 -19.95 -16.90 -41.34
CA GLY A 249 -20.52 -16.13 -42.44
C GLY A 249 -19.49 -15.97 -43.56
N HIS A 250 -19.96 -15.74 -44.78
CA HIS A 250 -19.12 -15.44 -45.94
C HIS A 250 -19.87 -14.52 -46.90
N VAL A 251 -19.15 -13.55 -47.47
CA VAL A 251 -19.69 -12.60 -48.44
C VAL A 251 -18.91 -12.72 -49.76
N ALA A 252 -19.64 -12.71 -50.88
CA ALA A 252 -19.09 -12.72 -52.22
C ALA A 252 -19.89 -11.80 -53.15
N VAL A 253 -19.46 -11.68 -54.40
CA VAL A 253 -20.19 -10.96 -55.45
C VAL A 253 -20.80 -11.93 -56.45
N ILE A 254 -22.06 -11.70 -56.79
CA ILE A 254 -22.72 -12.40 -57.89
C ILE A 254 -23.09 -11.40 -58.99
N THR A 255 -22.83 -11.75 -60.25
CA THR A 255 -23.16 -10.91 -61.40
C THR A 255 -23.76 -11.71 -62.55
N TYR A 256 -24.72 -11.12 -63.27
CA TYR A 256 -25.44 -11.76 -64.38
C TYR A 256 -25.09 -11.13 -65.73
N ILE A 257 -24.54 -11.95 -66.63
CA ILE A 257 -23.95 -11.52 -67.90
C ILE A 257 -24.24 -12.59 -68.95
N ASN A 258 -24.72 -12.20 -70.13
CA ASN A 258 -24.89 -13.10 -71.28
C ASN A 258 -25.65 -14.41 -70.98
N ARG A 259 -26.64 -14.37 -70.07
CA ARG A 259 -27.42 -15.53 -69.58
C ARG A 259 -26.71 -16.47 -68.61
N TYR A 260 -25.58 -16.05 -68.05
CA TYR A 260 -24.82 -16.79 -67.05
C TYR A 260 -24.65 -15.97 -65.77
N TRP A 261 -24.68 -16.69 -64.64
CA TRP A 261 -24.34 -16.15 -63.34
C TRP A 261 -22.88 -16.45 -63.02
N TYR A 262 -22.14 -15.42 -62.62
CA TYR A 262 -20.76 -15.51 -62.19
C TYR A 262 -20.68 -15.19 -60.70
N ILE A 263 -20.01 -16.05 -59.95
CA ILE A 263 -19.61 -15.79 -58.57
C ILE A 263 -18.16 -15.34 -58.60
N ILE A 264 -17.88 -14.19 -57.99
CA ILE A 264 -16.55 -13.62 -57.82
C ILE A 264 -16.31 -13.47 -56.33
N ASP A 265 -15.32 -14.20 -55.84
CA ASP A 265 -15.01 -14.32 -54.42
C ASP A 265 -13.47 -14.28 -54.21
N PRO A 266 -12.89 -13.08 -54.11
CA PRO A 266 -11.45 -12.96 -53.84
C PRO A 266 -11.04 -13.53 -52.47
N ALA A 267 -11.92 -13.47 -51.47
CA ALA A 267 -11.65 -13.99 -50.13
C ALA A 267 -11.52 -15.52 -50.12
N GLY A 268 -12.38 -16.21 -50.87
CA GLY A 268 -12.30 -17.65 -51.12
C GLY A 268 -11.35 -18.04 -52.26
N ASN A 269 -10.66 -17.07 -52.89
CA ASN A 269 -9.84 -17.26 -54.08
C ASN A 269 -10.59 -18.03 -55.19
N TRP A 270 -11.83 -17.61 -55.47
CA TRP A 270 -12.73 -18.28 -56.40
C TRP A 270 -13.37 -17.31 -57.39
N LEU A 271 -13.33 -17.68 -58.67
CA LEU A 271 -14.10 -17.04 -59.74
C LEU A 271 -14.63 -18.16 -60.65
N ASN A 272 -15.93 -18.17 -60.93
CA ASN A 272 -16.51 -19.19 -61.83
C ASN A 272 -15.79 -19.17 -63.19
N ASN A 273 -15.35 -20.34 -63.65
CA ASN A 273 -14.55 -20.54 -64.86
C ASN A 273 -13.11 -20.00 -64.83
N TYR A 274 -12.58 -19.61 -63.67
CA TYR A 274 -11.14 -19.42 -63.46
C TYR A 274 -10.45 -20.79 -63.51
N LYS A 275 -9.48 -20.96 -64.42
CA LYS A 275 -8.64 -22.16 -64.52
C LYS A 275 -7.18 -21.78 -64.31
#